data_AF-A0A6A6NJ47-F1
#
_entry.id   AF-A0A6A6NJ47-F1
#
_cell.length_a   1.000
_cell.length_b   1.000
_cell.length_c   1.000
_cell.angle_alpha   90.00
_cell.angle_beta   90.00
_cell.angle_gamma   90.00
#
_symmetry.space_group_name_H-M   'P 1'
#
loop_
_entity.id
_entity.type
_entity.pdbx_description
1 polymer ?
#
loop_
_entity_poly.entity_id
_entity_poly.type
_entity_poly.pdbx_seq_one_letter_code
_entity_poly.pdbx_strand_id
1 'polypeptide(L)'
;MSLPLTALPGVVPPYAHWVEPMAAVTVSQGLGQAATTTLVRVLLVVLWAWLDLAGLEPHFLLNLPPFSFHRKFAICLASNGVIFFGDGPYNFLPNVQYTSQSLTFTPLFINPVSTASASTQGEPSAEYFIGVTSIKIDDKTVPLNSTLLTIDGEGNGGTKISTVNPYTVVESSIFKAVTETFISEAAARNITRVDSVAPFDVCFSTENVLSTRLGYGVPTISLVLQNENVTWSIFGANSVVQVSDDVLCLGLVNGGSNPRTSIVIGGYQLENNLLQFDLATSRLGFSSLLFGRQTTCSNFNFTSIA
;
A
#
# COMPACT_ATOMS: atom_id res chain seq x y z
N MET A 1 -27.05 -47.12 -5.13
CA MET A 1 -25.94 -47.12 -6.12
C MET A 1 -24.87 -46.18 -5.62
N SER A 2 -23.86 -46.76 -4.97
CA SER A 2 -22.45 -46.35 -5.00
C SER A 2 -22.02 -46.08 -6.46
N LEU A 3 -21.11 -45.17 -6.84
CA LEU A 3 -19.74 -44.89 -6.40
C LEU A 3 -19.24 -43.60 -7.17
N PRO A 4 -17.97 -43.14 -7.09
CA PRO A 4 -17.56 -41.79 -6.70
C PRO A 4 -17.02 -40.91 -7.85
N LEU A 5 -16.76 -39.62 -7.58
CA LEU A 5 -15.95 -38.77 -8.47
C LEU A 5 -14.49 -38.74 -8.00
N THR A 6 -13.62 -39.18 -8.90
CA THR A 6 -12.15 -39.19 -8.84
C THR A 6 -11.56 -37.78 -8.86
N ALA A 7 -10.59 -37.53 -7.99
CA ALA A 7 -9.68 -36.37 -8.07
C ALA A 7 -8.51 -36.68 -9.02
N LEU A 8 -8.16 -35.71 -9.86
CA LEU A 8 -6.92 -35.67 -10.65
C LEU A 8 -5.90 -34.72 -9.99
N PRO A 9 -4.59 -34.93 -10.19
CA PRO A 9 -3.54 -34.47 -9.28
C PRO A 9 -3.14 -33.01 -9.52
N GLY A 10 -3.03 -32.26 -8.42
CA GLY A 10 -2.46 -30.91 -8.40
C GLY A 10 -0.93 -30.95 -8.46
N VAL A 11 -0.39 -30.12 -9.35
CA VAL A 11 1.04 -29.79 -9.47
C VAL A 11 1.46 -28.96 -8.26
N VAL A 12 2.53 -29.36 -7.58
CA VAL A 12 3.15 -28.65 -6.45
C VAL A 12 4.24 -27.71 -7.00
N PRO A 13 4.21 -26.40 -6.70
CA PRO A 13 5.39 -25.56 -6.87
C PRO A 13 6.38 -25.78 -5.71
N PRO A 14 7.70 -25.88 -5.97
CA PRO A 14 8.71 -26.01 -4.93
C PRO A 14 8.94 -24.66 -4.23
N TYR A 15 9.67 -24.68 -3.12
CA TYR A 15 10.05 -23.55 -2.23
C TYR A 15 9.24 -23.44 -0.94
N ALA A 16 9.40 -24.45 -0.08
CA ALA A 16 9.29 -24.29 1.36
C ALA A 16 10.62 -24.73 2.00
N HIS A 17 11.55 -23.79 2.18
CA HIS A 17 12.70 -23.98 3.06
C HIS A 17 12.72 -22.88 4.12
N TRP A 18 12.88 -23.37 5.35
CA TRP A 18 12.70 -22.78 6.67
C TRP A 18 13.55 -21.52 6.95
N VAL A 19 12.97 -20.57 7.69
CA VAL A 19 13.69 -19.49 8.40
C VAL A 19 13.62 -19.80 9.89
N GLU A 20 14.77 -19.94 10.55
CA GLU A 20 14.89 -19.94 12.01
C GLU A 20 14.87 -18.50 12.54
N PRO A 21 14.15 -18.20 13.63
CA PRO A 21 14.17 -16.87 14.23
C PRO A 21 15.43 -16.67 15.08
N MET A 22 16.11 -15.53 14.93
CA MET A 22 17.11 -15.05 15.89
C MET A 22 16.65 -13.75 16.57
N ALA A 23 16.78 -13.77 17.90
CA ALA A 23 16.58 -12.72 18.91
C ALA A 23 15.17 -12.09 19.02
N ALA A 24 14.31 -12.73 19.82
CA ALA A 24 13.07 -12.14 20.32
C ALA A 24 13.32 -11.32 21.60
N VAL A 25 12.91 -10.05 21.61
CA VAL A 25 12.63 -9.35 22.87
C VAL A 25 11.28 -9.87 23.37
N THR A 26 11.25 -10.46 24.56
CA THR A 26 10.04 -11.08 25.12
C THR A 26 9.19 -10.02 25.84
N VAL A 27 7.96 -9.78 25.38
CA VAL A 27 6.95 -9.02 26.13
C VAL A 27 6.13 -10.00 26.96
N SER A 28 6.22 -9.91 28.29
CA SER A 28 5.73 -10.97 29.20
C SER A 28 4.23 -10.91 29.53
N GLN A 29 3.49 -9.88 29.10
CA GLN A 29 2.05 -9.77 29.40
C GLN A 29 1.29 -9.07 28.25
N GLY A 30 0.67 -9.87 27.39
CA GLY A 30 -0.35 -9.42 26.44
C GLY A 30 -1.69 -10.10 26.76
N LEU A 31 -2.76 -9.33 26.92
CA LEU A 31 -4.12 -9.87 27.03
C LEU A 31 -4.57 -10.28 25.62
N GLY A 32 -4.65 -11.58 25.35
CA GLY A 32 -5.19 -12.11 24.10
C GLY A 32 -6.66 -12.51 24.24
N GLN A 33 -7.51 -12.14 23.28
CA GLN A 33 -8.84 -12.74 23.16
C GLN A 33 -8.74 -14.13 22.51
N ALA A 34 -9.48 -15.10 23.03
CA ALA A 34 -9.52 -16.46 22.51
C ALA A 34 -10.42 -16.56 21.28
N ALA A 35 -9.88 -17.04 20.15
CA ALA A 35 -10.64 -17.44 18.97
C ALA A 35 -10.62 -18.97 18.81
N THR A 36 -11.69 -19.55 18.26
CA THR A 36 -11.89 -21.00 18.12
C THR A 36 -10.97 -21.64 17.06
N THR A 37 -10.64 -22.92 17.29
CA THR A 37 -9.43 -23.65 16.85
C THR A 37 -9.28 -24.03 15.37
N THR A 38 -9.93 -23.34 14.42
CA THR A 38 -9.79 -23.68 12.98
C THR A 38 -8.96 -22.66 12.18
N LEU A 39 -8.40 -21.63 12.83
CA LEU A 39 -7.68 -20.54 12.17
C LEU A 39 -6.23 -20.42 12.67
N VAL A 40 -5.42 -21.48 12.61
CA VAL A 40 -4.03 -21.37 13.13
C VAL A 40 -3.06 -22.16 12.25
N ARG A 41 -2.28 -21.44 11.42
CA ARG A 41 -0.81 -21.64 11.28
C ARG A 41 -0.02 -20.73 10.30
N VAL A 42 -0.60 -19.66 9.78
CA VAL A 42 0.18 -18.48 9.28
C VAL A 42 -0.19 -17.21 10.04
N LEU A 43 -1.19 -17.31 10.91
CA LEU A 43 -1.85 -16.18 11.55
C LEU A 43 -1.01 -15.54 12.65
N LEU A 44 -0.02 -16.18 13.28
CA LEU A 44 0.55 -15.65 14.53
C LEU A 44 1.47 -14.42 14.41
N VAL A 45 2.19 -14.20 13.31
CA VAL A 45 2.97 -12.96 13.11
C VAL A 45 2.10 -11.86 12.51
N VAL A 46 1.18 -12.28 11.65
CA VAL A 46 0.21 -11.41 10.97
C VAL A 46 -0.82 -10.88 11.96
N LEU A 47 -1.38 -11.68 12.87
CA LEU A 47 -2.41 -11.27 13.83
C LEU A 47 -1.91 -10.18 14.80
N TRP A 48 -0.62 -10.19 15.16
CA TRP A 48 -0.06 -9.20 16.09
C TRP A 48 0.18 -7.86 15.40
N ALA A 49 0.66 -7.86 14.16
CA ALA A 49 0.71 -6.65 13.34
C ALA A 49 -0.70 -6.15 12.96
N TRP A 50 -1.65 -7.06 12.73
CA TRP A 50 -3.03 -6.73 12.37
C TRP A 50 -3.83 -6.09 13.50
N LEU A 51 -3.58 -6.46 14.76
CA LEU A 51 -4.20 -5.81 15.92
C LEU A 51 -3.72 -4.34 16.08
N ASP A 52 -2.45 -4.06 15.78
CA ASP A 52 -1.90 -2.68 15.81
C ASP A 52 -2.27 -1.84 14.56
N LEU A 53 -2.33 -2.46 13.37
CA LEU A 53 -2.69 -1.79 12.10
C LEU A 53 -4.20 -1.51 11.96
N ALA A 54 -5.06 -2.25 12.67
CA ALA A 54 -6.51 -2.06 12.66
C ALA A 54 -7.01 -1.07 13.75
N GLY A 55 -6.11 -0.52 14.58
CA GLY A 55 -6.42 0.39 15.68
C GLY A 55 -7.51 -0.07 16.64
N LEU A 56 -7.75 -1.39 16.72
CA LEU A 56 -8.62 -2.02 17.70
C LEU A 56 -7.82 -2.14 19.00
N GLU A 57 -8.03 -1.12 19.86
CA GLU A 57 -7.46 -0.85 21.19
C GLU A 57 -6.17 0.01 21.27
N PRO A 58 -6.17 1.10 22.06
CA PRO A 58 -4.98 1.93 22.33
C PRO A 58 -4.01 1.30 23.37
N HIS A 59 -4.15 0.01 23.70
CA HIS A 59 -3.58 -0.54 24.92
C HIS A 59 -2.16 -1.14 24.81
N PHE A 60 -1.58 -1.30 23.61
CA PHE A 60 -0.20 -1.79 23.52
C PHE A 60 0.86 -0.72 23.84
N LEU A 61 0.57 0.57 23.60
CA LEU A 61 1.44 1.67 24.04
C LEU A 61 1.40 1.94 25.55
N LEU A 62 0.54 1.25 26.31
CA LEU A 62 0.40 1.46 27.76
C LEU A 62 1.07 0.38 28.62
N ASN A 63 1.46 -0.78 28.06
CA ASN A 63 2.04 -1.88 28.83
C ASN A 63 3.35 -2.46 28.27
N LEU A 64 3.96 -1.80 27.28
CA LEU A 64 5.41 -1.89 27.15
C LEU A 64 6.05 -1.22 28.40
N PRO A 65 7.21 -1.67 28.91
CA PRO A 65 8.00 -0.86 29.84
C PRO A 65 8.12 0.57 29.28
N PRO A 66 8.35 1.63 30.07
CA PRO A 66 8.34 3.01 29.58
C PRO A 66 9.52 3.26 28.64
N PHE A 67 9.42 2.71 27.44
CA PHE A 67 10.20 3.06 26.29
C PHE A 67 9.45 4.22 25.68
N SER A 68 9.99 5.41 25.89
CA SER A 68 9.56 6.67 25.28
C SER A 68 9.85 6.64 23.77
N PHE A 69 9.28 5.70 23.02
CA PHE A 69 9.30 5.77 21.58
C PHE A 69 8.29 6.84 21.16
N HIS A 70 8.74 7.76 20.30
CA HIS A 70 7.82 8.64 19.59
C HIS A 70 6.75 7.76 18.93
N ARG A 71 5.47 8.17 19.01
CA ARG A 71 4.33 7.46 18.39
C ARG A 71 4.41 7.54 16.87
N LYS A 72 5.42 6.87 16.32
CA LYS A 72 5.77 6.82 14.92
C LYS A 72 6.19 5.42 14.56
N PHE A 73 5.88 5.02 13.35
CA PHE A 73 6.43 3.83 12.74
C PHE A 73 6.65 4.10 11.26
N ALA A 74 7.52 3.33 10.62
CA ALA A 74 7.69 3.38 9.19
C ALA A 74 7.57 2.00 8.58
N ILE A 75 6.96 1.91 7.40
CA ILE A 75 6.90 0.69 6.62
C ILE A 75 7.68 0.87 5.32
N CYS A 76 8.35 -0.19 4.90
CA CYS A 76 9.01 -0.29 3.61
C CYS A 76 8.68 -1.68 3.04
N LEU A 77 7.65 -1.76 2.20
CA LEU A 77 7.13 -3.03 1.72
C LEU A 77 7.96 -3.56 0.55
N ALA A 78 8.26 -4.86 0.60
CA ALA A 78 8.84 -5.67 -0.46
C ALA A 78 8.73 -7.15 -0.04
N SER A 79 9.15 -8.09 -0.89
CA SER A 79 9.24 -9.51 -0.53
C SER A 79 10.01 -9.75 0.77
N ASN A 80 11.10 -9.01 0.98
CA ASN A 80 11.87 -8.95 2.23
C ASN A 80 11.86 -7.53 2.81
N GLY A 81 10.67 -6.94 2.94
CA GLY A 81 10.49 -5.60 3.50
C GLY A 81 10.71 -5.50 5.02
N VAL A 82 10.64 -4.29 5.54
CA VAL A 82 10.89 -3.98 6.96
C VAL A 82 9.86 -3.01 7.52
N ILE A 83 9.53 -3.18 8.80
CA ILE A 83 8.75 -2.24 9.59
C ILE A 83 9.65 -1.73 10.72
N PHE A 84 9.69 -0.42 10.90
CA PHE A 84 10.42 0.26 11.95
C PHE A 84 9.44 0.83 12.97
N PHE A 85 9.67 0.61 14.25
CA PHE A 85 8.96 1.30 15.34
C PHE A 85 9.86 2.38 15.92
N GLY A 86 9.36 3.62 16.00
CA GLY A 86 10.13 4.79 16.37
C GLY A 86 10.45 5.72 15.19
N ASP A 87 11.38 6.64 15.43
CA ASP A 87 11.84 7.60 14.41
C ASP A 87 13.09 7.08 13.69
N GLY A 88 13.41 7.69 12.55
CA GLY A 88 14.63 7.39 11.78
C GLY A 88 15.92 7.82 12.51
N PRO A 89 17.09 7.64 11.88
CA PRO A 89 17.29 7.38 10.45
C PRO A 89 17.02 5.93 10.02
N TYR A 90 16.56 5.77 8.78
CA TYR A 90 16.37 4.46 8.14
C TYR A 90 17.50 4.19 7.16
N ASN A 91 18.29 3.16 7.42
CA ASN A 91 19.49 2.84 6.65
C ASN A 91 19.27 1.62 5.76
N PHE A 92 19.60 1.76 4.48
CA PHE A 92 19.55 0.70 3.48
C PHE A 92 20.91 0.54 2.81
N LEU A 93 21.24 -0.68 2.41
CA LEU A 93 22.45 -0.96 1.63
C LEU A 93 22.38 -0.30 0.24
N PRO A 94 23.52 0.10 -0.34
CA PRO A 94 24.87 -0.03 0.22
C PRO A 94 25.22 1.03 1.28
N ASN A 95 24.66 2.25 1.22
CA ASN A 95 24.88 3.34 2.18
C ASN A 95 23.79 4.44 2.01
N VAL A 96 22.53 4.04 1.80
CA VAL A 96 21.42 4.97 1.58
C VAL A 96 20.69 5.22 2.88
N GLN A 97 20.76 6.45 3.38
CA GLN A 97 20.07 6.87 4.58
C GLN A 97 18.87 7.76 4.25
N TYR A 98 17.72 7.43 4.84
CA TYR A 98 16.54 8.29 4.86
C TYR A 98 16.36 8.92 6.25
N THR A 99 16.34 10.24 6.27
CA THR A 99 16.02 11.05 7.45
C THR A 99 14.73 11.82 7.19
N SER A 100 14.24 12.58 8.18
CA SER A 100 13.09 13.48 8.01
C SER A 100 13.25 14.43 6.81
N GLN A 101 14.46 14.93 6.52
CA GLN A 101 14.73 15.81 5.38
C GLN A 101 14.66 15.07 4.01
N SER A 102 14.71 13.75 4.02
CA SER A 102 14.56 12.92 2.82
C SER A 102 13.09 12.61 2.50
N LEU A 103 12.16 12.98 3.39
CA LEU A 103 10.73 12.67 3.27
C LEU A 103 9.94 13.93 2.93
N THR A 104 8.92 13.75 2.10
CA THR A 104 7.85 14.73 1.91
C THR A 104 6.72 14.40 2.87
N PHE A 105 6.08 15.42 3.45
CA PHE A 105 5.04 15.23 4.45
C PHE A 105 3.67 15.70 3.97
N THR A 106 2.63 14.97 4.37
CA THR A 106 1.22 15.35 4.20
C THR A 106 0.44 15.05 5.48
N PRO A 107 -0.62 15.81 5.82
CA PRO A 107 -1.44 15.52 6.98
C PRO A 107 -2.11 14.13 6.89
N LEU A 108 -2.22 13.46 8.03
CA LEU A 108 -3.09 12.31 8.21
C LEU A 108 -4.47 12.79 8.67
N PHE A 109 -5.50 12.20 8.09
CA PHE A 109 -6.90 12.49 8.40
C PHE A 109 -7.55 11.30 9.09
N ILE A 110 -8.59 11.61 9.87
CA ILE A 110 -9.44 10.61 10.52
C ILE A 110 -10.80 10.66 9.84
N ASN A 111 -11.28 9.51 9.37
CA ASN A 111 -12.66 9.41 8.92
C ASN A 111 -13.58 9.36 10.15
N PRO A 112 -14.58 10.26 10.27
CA PRO A 112 -15.41 10.36 11.48
C PRO A 112 -16.29 9.14 11.72
N VAL A 113 -16.41 8.23 10.75
CA VAL A 113 -17.26 7.05 10.86
C VAL A 113 -16.47 5.82 10.42
N SER A 114 -16.53 4.78 11.25
CA SER A 114 -15.75 3.56 11.10
C SER A 114 -15.89 2.90 9.74
N THR A 115 -14.79 2.30 9.30
CA THR A 115 -14.67 1.51 8.08
C THR A 115 -14.46 0.03 8.36
N ALA A 116 -14.50 -0.37 9.65
CA ALA A 116 -14.41 -1.76 10.07
C ALA A 116 -15.73 -2.52 9.78
N SER A 117 -15.63 -3.84 9.62
CA SER A 117 -16.82 -4.69 9.40
C SER A 117 -17.75 -4.76 10.61
N ALA A 118 -17.24 -4.47 11.80
CA ALA A 118 -18.00 -4.37 13.03
C ALA A 118 -17.51 -3.14 13.79
N SER A 119 -18.43 -2.25 14.15
CA SER A 119 -18.14 -1.02 14.88
C SER A 119 -19.35 -0.57 15.68
N THR A 120 -19.11 0.27 16.67
CA THR A 120 -20.17 0.95 17.42
C THR A 120 -20.60 2.24 16.71
N GLN A 121 -21.84 2.68 16.96
CA GLN A 121 -22.34 3.92 16.37
C GLN A 121 -21.52 5.12 16.88
N GLY A 122 -21.02 5.94 15.97
CA GLY A 122 -20.20 7.12 16.28
C GLY A 122 -18.71 6.82 16.47
N GLU A 123 -18.28 5.56 16.29
CA GLU A 123 -16.87 5.19 16.30
C GLU A 123 -16.17 5.69 15.03
N PRO A 124 -15.05 6.43 15.14
CA PRO A 124 -14.27 6.85 13.97
C PRO A 124 -13.48 5.70 13.36
N SER A 125 -13.01 5.86 12.13
CA SER A 125 -12.10 4.88 11.51
C SER A 125 -10.73 4.90 12.18
N ALA A 126 -10.16 3.71 12.33
CA ALA A 126 -8.79 3.49 12.75
C ALA A 126 -7.78 3.49 11.58
N GLU A 127 -8.26 3.60 10.34
CA GLU A 127 -7.41 3.55 9.15
C GLU A 127 -6.72 4.89 8.86
N TYR A 128 -5.64 4.84 8.08
CA TYR A 128 -4.84 6.03 7.74
C TYR A 128 -5.34 6.68 6.45
N PHE A 129 -5.87 7.90 6.56
CA PHE A 129 -6.30 8.69 5.41
C PHE A 129 -5.32 9.81 5.07
N ILE A 130 -5.21 10.12 3.78
CA ILE A 130 -4.46 11.26 3.25
C ILE A 130 -5.36 12.14 2.37
N GLY A 131 -5.05 13.42 2.30
CA GLY A 131 -5.85 14.40 1.57
C GLY A 131 -5.41 14.56 0.12
N VAL A 132 -5.82 13.65 -0.77
CA VAL A 132 -5.66 13.83 -2.22
C VAL A 132 -6.65 14.88 -2.71
N THR A 133 -6.17 15.86 -3.46
CA THR A 133 -6.99 16.97 -3.99
C THR A 133 -7.18 16.88 -5.50
N SER A 134 -6.22 16.30 -6.22
CA SER A 134 -6.35 15.98 -7.64
C SER A 134 -5.42 14.83 -8.04
N ILE A 135 -5.67 14.26 -9.21
CA ILE A 135 -4.82 13.25 -9.84
C ILE A 135 -4.33 13.83 -11.15
N LYS A 136 -3.04 13.68 -11.42
CA LYS A 136 -2.42 13.99 -12.71
C LYS A 136 -1.87 12.71 -13.32
N ILE A 137 -1.91 12.64 -14.65
CA ILE A 137 -1.21 11.63 -15.42
C ILE A 137 -0.22 12.38 -16.30
N ASP A 138 1.07 12.15 -16.04
CA ASP A 138 2.13 13.06 -16.40
C ASP A 138 1.75 14.51 -15.99
N ASP A 139 1.68 15.43 -16.95
CA ASP A 139 1.33 16.84 -16.72
C ASP A 139 -0.18 17.12 -16.84
N LYS A 140 -1.00 16.12 -17.17
CA LYS A 140 -2.42 16.28 -17.45
C LYS A 140 -3.28 15.98 -16.23
N THR A 141 -4.02 16.99 -15.76
CA THR A 141 -5.00 16.83 -14.68
C THR A 141 -6.18 15.97 -15.15
N VAL A 142 -6.49 14.93 -14.38
CA VAL A 142 -7.63 14.05 -14.63
C VAL A 142 -8.93 14.79 -14.26
N PRO A 143 -9.94 14.83 -15.16
CA PRO A 143 -11.21 15.49 -14.88
C PRO A 143 -12.05 14.63 -13.93
N LEU A 144 -12.04 14.95 -12.64
CA LEU A 144 -12.68 14.19 -11.56
C LEU A 144 -13.72 15.03 -10.83
N ASN A 145 -14.72 14.37 -10.24
CA ASN A 145 -15.53 15.00 -9.20
C ASN A 145 -14.73 15.04 -7.90
N SER A 146 -14.21 16.21 -7.53
CA SER A 146 -13.36 16.41 -6.36
C SER A 146 -14.07 16.11 -5.03
N THR A 147 -15.41 16.13 -4.97
CA THR A 147 -16.14 15.80 -3.74
C THR A 147 -15.93 14.35 -3.31
N LEU A 148 -15.62 13.46 -4.25
CA LEU A 148 -15.30 12.06 -3.93
C LEU A 148 -13.94 11.90 -3.24
N LEU A 149 -13.03 12.87 -3.42
CA LEU A 149 -11.69 12.84 -2.83
C LEU A 149 -11.68 13.35 -1.38
N THR A 150 -12.73 14.05 -0.95
CA THR A 150 -12.93 14.52 0.42
C THR A 150 -13.77 13.53 1.22
N ILE A 151 -13.50 13.43 2.52
CA ILE A 151 -14.33 12.65 3.45
C ILE A 151 -15.52 13.53 3.86
N ASP A 152 -16.75 13.08 3.61
CA ASP A 152 -17.96 13.80 4.03
C ASP A 152 -18.30 13.55 5.51
N GLY A 153 -19.35 14.22 6.01
CA GLY A 153 -19.80 14.08 7.39
C GLY A 153 -20.38 12.69 7.75
N GLU A 154 -20.72 11.89 6.73
CA GLU A 154 -21.18 10.52 6.89
C GLU A 154 -20.02 9.51 6.78
N GLY A 155 -18.81 10.00 6.48
CA GLY A 155 -17.58 9.24 6.32
C GLY A 155 -17.43 8.56 4.96
N ASN A 156 -18.13 9.03 3.93
CA ASN A 156 -17.92 8.56 2.57
C ASN A 156 -16.83 9.38 1.87
N GLY A 157 -16.11 8.76 0.95
CA GLY A 157 -15.07 9.40 0.16
C GLY A 157 -13.68 9.30 0.77
N GLY A 158 -12.78 10.17 0.35
CA GLY A 158 -11.39 10.20 0.83
C GLY A 158 -10.46 9.18 0.16
N THR A 159 -9.20 9.25 0.58
CA THR A 159 -8.14 8.32 0.17
C THR A 159 -7.50 7.68 1.40
N LYS A 160 -7.48 6.34 1.47
CA LYS A 160 -6.82 5.59 2.54
C LYS A 160 -5.66 4.74 2.03
N ILE A 161 -4.77 4.37 2.95
CA ILE A 161 -3.67 3.44 2.70
C ILE A 161 -4.05 2.06 3.26
N SER A 162 -3.86 1.01 2.47
CA SER A 162 -4.18 -0.37 2.82
C SER A 162 -3.05 -1.33 2.43
N THR A 163 -2.66 -2.18 3.38
CA THR A 163 -1.76 -3.32 3.12
C THR A 163 -2.51 -4.63 2.88
N VAL A 164 -3.85 -4.61 3.03
CA VAL A 164 -4.72 -5.78 2.84
C VAL A 164 -5.17 -5.90 1.39
N ASN A 165 -5.38 -4.76 0.73
CA ASN A 165 -5.68 -4.72 -0.70
C ASN A 165 -4.36 -4.84 -1.47
N PRO A 166 -4.14 -5.88 -2.29
CA PRO A 166 -2.89 -6.03 -3.03
C PRO A 166 -2.70 -4.92 -4.07
N TYR A 167 -3.78 -4.46 -4.69
CA TYR A 167 -3.79 -3.40 -5.69
C TYR A 167 -4.68 -2.25 -5.24
N THR A 168 -4.43 -1.06 -5.78
CA THR A 168 -5.24 0.11 -5.50
C THR A 168 -6.66 -0.07 -6.03
N VAL A 169 -7.64 0.11 -5.17
CA VAL A 169 -9.07 0.04 -5.51
C VAL A 169 -9.63 1.44 -5.63
N VAL A 170 -10.35 1.71 -6.71
CA VAL A 170 -10.80 3.06 -7.07
C VAL A 170 -12.28 3.06 -7.42
N GLU A 171 -13.03 4.02 -6.88
CA GLU A 171 -14.44 4.26 -7.24
C GLU A 171 -14.62 4.36 -8.76
N SER A 172 -15.71 3.78 -9.28
CA SER A 172 -15.98 3.64 -10.73
C SER A 172 -15.74 4.89 -11.57
N SER A 173 -16.25 6.06 -11.15
CA SER A 173 -16.13 7.30 -11.93
C SER A 173 -14.69 7.82 -11.95
N ILE A 174 -13.98 7.73 -10.82
CA ILE A 174 -12.55 8.07 -10.74
C ILE A 174 -11.73 7.07 -11.56
N PHE A 175 -12.00 5.78 -11.42
CA PHE A 175 -11.33 4.71 -12.15
C PHE A 175 -11.43 4.94 -13.66
N LYS A 176 -12.64 5.23 -14.15
CA LYS A 176 -12.88 5.54 -15.56
C LYS A 176 -12.06 6.74 -16.03
N ALA A 177 -12.13 7.87 -15.32
CA ALA A 177 -11.42 9.08 -15.74
C ALA A 177 -9.89 8.91 -15.71
N VAL A 178 -9.36 8.24 -14.69
CA VAL A 178 -7.92 7.92 -14.58
C VAL A 178 -7.49 6.99 -15.71
N THR A 179 -8.22 5.90 -15.94
CA THR A 179 -7.87 4.93 -17.00
C THR A 179 -7.96 5.51 -18.40
N GLU A 180 -9.01 6.30 -18.72
CA GLU A 180 -9.14 6.98 -20.00
C GLU A 180 -7.99 7.97 -20.24
N THR A 181 -7.63 8.75 -19.21
CA THR A 181 -6.51 9.67 -19.30
C THR A 181 -5.18 8.91 -19.45
N PHE A 182 -4.99 7.80 -18.73
CA PHE A 182 -3.78 6.98 -18.83
C PHE A 182 -3.61 6.36 -20.20
N ILE A 183 -4.68 5.82 -20.79
CA ILE A 183 -4.68 5.26 -22.14
C ILE A 183 -4.31 6.33 -23.16
N SER A 184 -4.85 7.54 -23.04
CA SER A 184 -4.53 8.67 -23.91
C SER A 184 -3.03 9.02 -23.86
N GLU A 185 -2.46 9.16 -22.66
CA GLU A 185 -1.04 9.52 -22.50
C GLU A 185 -0.10 8.36 -22.90
N ALA A 186 -0.53 7.10 -22.69
CA ALA A 186 0.20 5.93 -23.17
C ALA A 186 0.23 5.86 -24.70
N ALA A 187 -0.91 6.12 -25.36
CA ALA A 187 -0.99 6.15 -26.82
C ALA A 187 -0.11 7.24 -27.43
N ALA A 188 0.03 8.41 -26.77
CA ALA A 188 0.95 9.47 -27.19
C ALA A 188 2.43 9.04 -27.19
N ARG A 189 2.76 7.95 -26.47
CA ARG A 189 4.09 7.32 -26.43
C ARG A 189 4.20 6.08 -27.31
N ASN A 190 3.22 5.83 -28.19
CA ASN A 190 3.11 4.62 -29.01
C ASN A 190 2.98 3.32 -28.21
N ILE A 191 2.46 3.39 -26.98
CA ILE A 191 2.17 2.20 -26.16
C ILE A 191 0.76 1.71 -26.52
N THR A 192 0.69 0.55 -27.16
CA THR A 192 -0.57 0.00 -27.69
C THR A 192 -1.37 -0.72 -26.62
N ARG A 193 -2.67 -0.39 -26.51
CA ARG A 193 -3.61 -1.14 -25.66
C ARG A 193 -3.86 -2.54 -26.22
N VAL A 194 -3.91 -3.54 -25.36
CA VAL A 194 -4.26 -4.92 -25.68
C VAL A 194 -5.47 -5.37 -24.85
N ASP A 195 -5.91 -6.61 -25.06
CA ASP A 195 -7.00 -7.21 -24.30
C ASP A 195 -6.71 -7.20 -22.78
N SER A 196 -7.76 -7.03 -21.98
CA SER A 196 -7.65 -7.02 -20.53
C SER A 196 -7.31 -8.40 -19.99
N VAL A 197 -6.53 -8.41 -18.90
CA VAL A 197 -6.18 -9.64 -18.16
C VAL A 197 -6.67 -9.47 -16.74
N ALA A 198 -7.63 -10.30 -16.33
CA ALA A 198 -8.20 -10.25 -15.00
C ALA A 198 -7.09 -10.34 -13.93
N PRO A 199 -7.16 -9.53 -12.85
CA PRO A 199 -8.28 -8.67 -12.46
C PRO A 199 -8.24 -7.24 -13.04
N PHE A 200 -7.39 -6.95 -14.03
CA PHE A 200 -7.16 -5.60 -14.55
C PHE A 200 -7.92 -5.32 -15.85
N ASP A 201 -8.46 -4.10 -15.98
CA ASP A 201 -9.27 -3.69 -17.15
C ASP A 201 -8.44 -3.00 -18.26
N VAL A 202 -7.24 -2.55 -17.95
CA VAL A 202 -6.39 -1.77 -18.85
C VAL A 202 -5.02 -2.39 -18.94
N CYS A 203 -4.73 -2.99 -20.10
CA CYS A 203 -3.45 -3.62 -20.38
C CYS A 203 -2.86 -3.11 -21.70
N PHE A 204 -1.54 -3.24 -21.83
CA PHE A 204 -0.71 -2.72 -22.91
C PHE A 204 0.31 -3.74 -23.35
N SER A 205 0.69 -3.69 -24.63
CA SER A 205 1.84 -4.41 -25.17
C SER A 205 3.15 -3.85 -24.59
N THR A 206 4.13 -4.73 -24.33
CA THR A 206 5.49 -4.33 -23.90
C THR A 206 6.36 -3.81 -25.05
N GLU A 207 5.96 -3.99 -26.31
CA GLU A 207 6.81 -3.77 -27.50
C GLU A 207 7.49 -2.39 -27.54
N ASN A 208 6.76 -1.34 -27.21
CA ASN A 208 7.26 0.06 -27.21
C ASN A 208 7.50 0.61 -25.80
N VAL A 209 7.51 -0.25 -24.77
CA VAL A 209 7.68 0.17 -23.39
C VAL A 209 9.15 0.08 -23.00
N LEU A 210 9.78 1.25 -22.82
CA LEU A 210 11.17 1.33 -22.38
C LEU A 210 11.32 0.92 -20.91
N SER A 211 12.46 0.32 -20.57
CA SER A 211 12.85 0.12 -19.17
C SER A 211 13.57 1.36 -18.64
N THR A 212 13.22 1.79 -17.44
CA THR A 212 13.85 2.93 -16.76
C THR A 212 14.25 2.53 -15.34
N ARG A 213 15.04 3.38 -14.66
CA ARG A 213 15.38 3.17 -13.25
C ARG A 213 14.14 3.12 -12.35
N LEU A 214 13.04 3.78 -12.73
CA LEU A 214 11.79 3.83 -11.95
C LEU A 214 10.76 2.81 -12.44
N GLY A 215 11.22 1.76 -13.14
CA GLY A 215 10.40 0.73 -13.76
C GLY A 215 10.03 1.05 -15.21
N TYR A 216 8.88 0.57 -15.66
CA TYR A 216 8.42 0.73 -17.03
C TYR A 216 8.20 2.21 -17.41
N GLY A 217 8.56 2.57 -18.66
CA GLY A 217 8.45 3.91 -19.24
C GLY A 217 7.01 4.32 -19.61
N VAL A 218 6.04 4.00 -18.74
CA VAL A 218 4.62 4.34 -18.88
C VAL A 218 4.32 5.73 -18.29
N PRO A 219 3.14 6.32 -18.54
CA PRO A 219 2.74 7.57 -17.89
C PRO A 219 2.85 7.50 -16.36
N THR A 220 3.29 8.59 -15.74
CA THR A 220 3.41 8.69 -14.28
C THR A 220 2.06 9.11 -13.70
N ILE A 221 1.57 8.40 -12.69
CA ILE A 221 0.37 8.83 -11.95
C ILE A 221 0.84 9.66 -10.76
N SER A 222 0.26 10.84 -10.59
CA SER A 222 0.65 11.79 -9.55
C SER A 222 -0.56 12.14 -8.70
N LEU A 223 -0.52 11.79 -7.42
CA LEU A 223 -1.52 12.19 -6.42
C LEU A 223 -1.11 13.55 -5.85
N VAL A 224 -1.84 14.60 -6.20
CA VAL A 224 -1.62 15.95 -5.64
C VAL A 224 -2.28 16.00 -4.27
N LEU A 225 -1.53 16.43 -3.25
CA LEU A 225 -1.96 16.41 -1.85
C LEU A 225 -2.41 17.81 -1.42
N GLN A 226 -1.91 18.32 -0.29
CA GLN A 226 -2.36 19.58 0.30
C GLN A 226 -2.07 20.84 -0.54
N ASN A 227 -1.16 20.76 -1.52
CA ASN A 227 -0.91 21.81 -2.51
C ASN A 227 -0.17 21.23 -3.72
N GLU A 228 -0.09 22.01 -4.81
CA GLU A 228 0.53 21.62 -6.09
C GLU A 228 2.00 21.17 -5.99
N ASN A 229 2.74 21.61 -4.96
CA ASN A 229 4.15 21.25 -4.78
C ASN A 229 4.34 19.95 -3.99
N VAL A 230 3.28 19.40 -3.40
CA VAL A 230 3.33 18.17 -2.61
C VAL A 230 2.56 17.09 -3.35
N THR A 231 3.30 16.30 -4.10
CA THR A 231 2.77 15.25 -4.97
C THR A 231 3.41 13.91 -4.63
N TRP A 232 2.59 12.87 -4.53
CA TRP A 232 3.07 11.49 -4.50
C TRP A 232 3.01 10.90 -5.91
N SER A 233 4.17 10.68 -6.52
CA SER A 233 4.30 10.06 -7.83
C SER A 233 4.38 8.53 -7.75
N ILE A 234 3.57 7.87 -8.57
CA ILE A 234 3.50 6.43 -8.79
C ILE A 234 4.06 6.15 -10.19
N PHE A 235 5.28 5.64 -10.23
CA PHE A 235 6.01 5.34 -11.47
C PHE A 235 5.68 3.95 -12.00
N GLY A 236 6.20 3.61 -13.18
CA GLY A 236 5.97 2.31 -13.83
C GLY A 236 6.26 1.08 -12.97
N ALA A 237 7.18 1.16 -12.02
CA ALA A 237 7.43 0.07 -11.07
C ALA A 237 6.26 -0.23 -10.12
N ASN A 238 5.38 0.75 -9.89
CA ASN A 238 4.24 0.65 -8.97
C ASN A 238 2.89 0.91 -9.66
N SER A 239 2.88 1.42 -10.89
CA SER A 239 1.64 1.73 -11.63
C SER A 239 1.21 0.59 -12.54
N VAL A 240 2.12 -0.22 -13.08
CA VAL A 240 1.80 -1.35 -13.96
C VAL A 240 2.39 -2.66 -13.46
N VAL A 241 1.70 -3.75 -13.73
CA VAL A 241 2.02 -5.13 -13.36
C VAL A 241 2.31 -5.90 -14.64
N GLN A 242 3.44 -6.59 -14.70
CA GLN A 242 3.72 -7.50 -15.80
C GLN A 242 2.98 -8.82 -15.57
N VAL A 243 2.02 -9.13 -16.46
CA VAL A 243 1.19 -10.35 -16.36
C VAL A 243 1.66 -11.45 -17.31
N SER A 244 2.42 -11.10 -18.35
CA SER A 244 3.15 -12.00 -19.25
C SER A 244 4.38 -11.28 -19.83
N ASP A 245 5.18 -11.98 -20.63
CA ASP A 245 6.37 -11.40 -21.28
C ASP A 245 6.03 -10.21 -22.19
N ASP A 246 4.82 -10.21 -22.76
CA ASP A 246 4.32 -9.28 -23.76
C ASP A 246 3.22 -8.32 -23.26
N VAL A 247 2.73 -8.48 -22.02
CA VAL A 247 1.60 -7.69 -21.49
C VAL A 247 1.90 -7.06 -20.13
N LEU A 248 1.66 -5.75 -20.05
CA LEU A 248 1.63 -4.94 -18.82
C LEU A 248 0.20 -4.47 -18.55
N CYS A 249 -0.28 -4.60 -17.32
CA CYS A 249 -1.60 -4.11 -16.92
C CYS A 249 -1.48 -3.01 -15.88
N LEU A 250 -2.33 -1.98 -15.98
CA LEU A 250 -2.42 -0.95 -14.97
C LEU A 250 -2.90 -1.58 -13.65
N GLY A 251 -2.11 -1.43 -12.58
CA GLY A 251 -2.32 -2.02 -11.26
C GLY A 251 -3.41 -1.33 -10.44
N LEU A 252 -4.51 -0.94 -11.08
CA LEU A 252 -5.72 -0.37 -10.46
C LEU A 252 -6.89 -1.33 -10.70
N VAL A 253 -7.78 -1.42 -9.72
CA VAL A 253 -9.01 -2.24 -9.80
C VAL A 253 -10.23 -1.35 -9.59
N ASN A 254 -11.27 -1.56 -10.41
CA ASN A 254 -12.53 -0.87 -10.24
C ASN A 254 -13.27 -1.39 -8.98
N GLY A 255 -13.47 -0.50 -8.00
CA GLY A 255 -14.13 -0.78 -6.73
C GLY A 255 -15.66 -0.73 -6.77
N GLY A 256 -16.25 -0.44 -7.94
CA GLY A 256 -17.68 -0.27 -8.10
C GLY A 256 -18.17 1.14 -7.74
N SER A 257 -19.48 1.33 -7.85
CA SER A 257 -20.15 2.59 -7.51
C SER A 257 -20.42 2.69 -6.01
N ASN A 258 -20.19 3.88 -5.44
CA ASN A 258 -20.45 4.19 -4.03
C ASN A 258 -19.69 3.31 -3.02
N PRO A 259 -18.37 3.04 -3.20
CA PRO A 259 -17.59 2.44 -2.14
C PRO A 259 -17.50 3.41 -0.97
N ARG A 260 -17.33 2.87 0.24
CA ARG A 260 -17.16 3.68 1.46
C ARG A 260 -16.01 4.69 1.34
N THR A 261 -14.89 4.25 0.77
CA THR A 261 -13.72 5.09 0.50
C THR A 261 -13.46 5.11 -0.99
N SER A 262 -13.25 6.30 -1.55
CA SER A 262 -13.14 6.46 -3.01
C SER A 262 -11.84 5.91 -3.58
N ILE A 263 -10.73 6.04 -2.85
CA ILE A 263 -9.42 5.53 -3.26
C ILE A 263 -8.80 4.76 -2.10
N VAL A 264 -8.47 3.51 -2.33
CA VAL A 264 -7.76 2.66 -1.37
C VAL A 264 -6.41 2.30 -1.98
N ILE A 265 -5.34 2.99 -1.57
CA ILE A 265 -3.99 2.74 -2.06
C ILE A 265 -3.54 1.38 -1.54
N GLY A 266 -3.32 0.43 -2.46
CA GLY A 266 -3.00 -0.96 -2.15
C GLY A 266 -1.50 -1.25 -2.06
N GLY A 267 -1.17 -2.44 -1.57
CA GLY A 267 0.20 -2.90 -1.28
C GLY A 267 1.18 -2.70 -2.44
N TYR A 268 0.80 -3.04 -3.67
CA TYR A 268 1.65 -2.91 -4.86
C TYR A 268 2.12 -1.47 -5.10
N GLN A 269 1.27 -0.47 -4.78
CA GLN A 269 1.63 0.93 -4.89
C GLN A 269 2.51 1.42 -3.73
N LEU A 270 2.50 0.72 -2.60
CA LEU A 270 3.31 1.02 -1.41
C LEU A 270 4.70 0.35 -1.47
N GLU A 271 4.86 -0.68 -2.30
CA GLU A 271 6.13 -1.40 -2.44
C GLU A 271 7.28 -0.47 -2.85
N ASN A 272 8.45 -0.69 -2.25
CA ASN A 272 9.66 0.10 -2.47
C ASN A 272 9.51 1.60 -2.21
N ASN A 273 8.50 1.99 -1.44
CA ASN A 273 8.34 3.33 -0.87
C ASN A 273 8.50 3.23 0.65
N LEU A 274 9.23 4.17 1.24
CA LEU A 274 9.32 4.31 2.69
C LEU A 274 8.22 5.28 3.15
N LEU A 275 7.34 4.79 4.03
CA LEU A 275 6.22 5.55 4.57
C LEU A 275 6.32 5.62 6.08
N GLN A 276 6.54 6.82 6.61
CA GLN A 276 6.59 7.11 8.05
C GLN A 276 5.24 7.66 8.52
N PHE A 277 4.54 6.90 9.35
CA PHE A 277 3.33 7.33 10.03
C PHE A 277 3.74 8.02 11.34
N ASP A 278 3.57 9.33 11.41
CA ASP A 278 3.86 10.13 12.60
C ASP A 278 2.52 10.50 13.29
N LEU A 279 2.05 9.60 14.16
CA LEU A 279 0.75 9.72 14.84
C LEU A 279 0.76 10.81 15.91
N ALA A 280 1.93 11.14 16.45
CA ALA A 280 2.07 12.22 17.43
C ALA A 280 1.80 13.60 16.80
N THR A 281 2.09 13.77 15.51
CA THR A 281 1.91 15.03 14.78
C THR A 281 0.91 14.93 13.62
N SER A 282 0.16 13.82 13.57
CA SER A 282 -0.88 13.53 12.57
C SER A 282 -0.42 13.80 11.13
N ARG A 283 0.71 13.19 10.72
CA ARG A 283 1.24 13.33 9.35
C ARG A 283 1.88 12.05 8.85
N LEU A 284 1.88 11.91 7.53
CA LEU A 284 2.57 10.86 6.80
C LEU A 284 3.79 11.46 6.11
N GLY A 285 4.98 10.92 6.40
CA GLY A 285 6.18 11.14 5.61
C GLY A 285 6.31 10.06 4.53
N PHE A 286 6.64 10.44 3.30
CA PHE A 286 6.86 9.50 2.19
C PHE A 286 8.10 9.87 1.39
N SER A 287 8.84 8.87 0.92
CA SER A 287 10.12 9.06 0.21
C SER A 287 10.03 9.14 -1.31
N SER A 288 8.89 8.77 -1.90
CA SER A 288 8.80 8.24 -3.26
C SER A 288 9.64 6.96 -3.46
N LEU A 289 9.68 6.44 -4.68
CA LEU A 289 10.27 5.15 -5.02
C LEU A 289 11.79 5.12 -4.72
N LEU A 290 12.21 4.18 -3.88
CA LEU A 290 13.60 4.02 -3.42
C LEU A 290 14.60 3.77 -4.57
N PHE A 291 14.12 3.30 -5.72
CA PHE A 291 14.95 3.06 -6.91
C PHE A 291 15.65 4.33 -7.38
N GLY A 292 15.06 5.51 -7.15
CA GLY A 292 15.67 6.81 -7.45
C GLY A 292 17.01 7.04 -6.73
N ARG A 293 17.19 6.44 -5.55
CA ARG A 293 18.43 6.48 -4.75
C ARG A 293 19.22 5.17 -4.81
N GLN A 294 18.94 4.33 -5.82
CA GLN A 294 19.65 3.06 -6.06
C GLN A 294 19.57 2.08 -4.89
N THR A 295 18.41 2.03 -4.22
CA THR A 295 18.12 1.03 -3.18
C THR A 295 16.69 0.51 -3.31
N THR A 296 16.35 -0.50 -2.52
CA THR A 296 15.01 -1.10 -2.41
C THR A 296 14.66 -1.29 -0.93
N CYS A 297 13.40 -1.59 -0.62
CA CYS A 297 13.05 -1.94 0.77
C CYS A 297 13.73 -3.24 1.24
N SER A 298 14.02 -4.17 0.32
CA SER A 298 14.73 -5.42 0.61
C SER A 298 16.21 -5.24 0.94
N ASN A 299 16.78 -4.04 0.73
CA ASN A 299 18.17 -3.75 1.05
C ASN A 299 18.39 -3.36 2.51
N PHE A 300 17.40 -3.52 3.38
CA PHE A 300 17.60 -3.38 4.81
C PHE A 300 18.49 -4.51 5.35
N ASN A 301 19.48 -4.18 6.18
CA ASN A 301 20.38 -5.17 6.74
C ASN A 301 19.80 -5.77 8.03
N PHE A 302 19.14 -6.93 7.92
CA PHE A 302 18.61 -7.66 9.08
C PHE A 302 19.68 -8.31 9.97
N THR A 303 20.93 -8.39 9.50
CA THR A 303 22.02 -9.08 10.22
C THR A 303 22.84 -8.15 11.11
N SER A 304 22.56 -6.84 11.12
CA SER A 304 23.17 -5.91 12.07
C SER A 304 22.53 -6.06 13.46
N ILE A 305 22.74 -7.21 14.09
CA ILE A 305 22.60 -7.38 15.53
C ILE A 305 23.98 -7.09 16.10
N ALA A 306 24.14 -5.93 16.73
CA ALA A 306 25.27 -5.62 17.61
C ALA A 306 24.70 -5.11 18.93
#